data_AF-A0A4Q3TXB4-F1
#
_entry.id   AF-A0A4Q3TXB4-F1
#
_cell.length_a   1.000
_cell.length_b   1.000
_cell.length_c   1.000
_cell.angle_alpha   90.00
_cell.angle_beta   90.00
_cell.angle_gamma   90.00
#
_symmetry.space_group_name_H-M   'P 1'
#
loop_
_entity.id
_entity.type
_entity.pdbx_description
1 polymer ?
#
loop_
_entity_poly.entity_id
_entity_poly.type
_entity_poly.pdbx_seq_one_letter_code
_entity_poly.pdbx_strand_id
1 'polypeptide(L)'
;MPVAWGTKSNFPTTYTFKLPADVSYAGQEAFTAKYKSNCVDYSAHDVNAGDMWYYYRPGRCTLDAADIFSTTATIAPSAENTTGKYPEYDRVWADNELHVVSIFGKYEDGKTSNSDAGIAAYNRFLADSKKAIQAYNPTSEPANVAANPGVATPDVTYSATLPDGRKVVITALLVDSVTSMSQAASDRYEALSANADLIAYNGHAGLGQNVRALAAMGTWQVGKYVIVFMNGCDTFAYVDGSLAKTRAEINGDDPEGTKYLDFVTNSMPSFFSSMSNATSTIVKGLLRYDTPMTYEQIFEGIDDA
;
A
#
# COMPACT_ATOMS: atom_id res chain seq x y z
N MET A 1 -2.78 -15.57 -15.52
CA MET A 1 -3.25 -14.52 -14.62
C MET A 1 -2.66 -14.79 -13.25
N PRO A 2 -1.80 -13.90 -12.74
CA PRO A 2 -1.31 -13.99 -11.36
C PRO A 2 -2.48 -13.87 -10.38
N VAL A 3 -2.49 -14.68 -9.34
CA VAL A 3 -3.44 -14.59 -8.23
C VAL A 3 -2.66 -14.72 -6.93
N ALA A 4 -3.07 -13.99 -5.91
CA ALA A 4 -2.56 -14.17 -4.57
C ALA A 4 -3.38 -15.24 -3.83
N TRP A 5 -2.74 -15.98 -2.94
CA TRP A 5 -3.37 -17.05 -2.17
C TRP A 5 -2.96 -16.98 -0.71
N GLY A 6 -3.92 -17.13 0.20
CA GLY A 6 -3.70 -16.92 1.64
C GLY A 6 -2.89 -18.00 2.36
N THR A 7 -2.42 -19.05 1.66
CA THR A 7 -1.56 -20.07 2.27
C THR A 7 -0.34 -20.35 1.39
N LYS A 8 0.81 -20.59 2.03
CA LYS A 8 2.09 -20.90 1.35
C LYS A 8 2.24 -22.39 0.99
N SER A 9 1.42 -23.27 1.55
CA SER A 9 1.61 -24.73 1.48
C SER A 9 0.40 -25.50 0.95
N ASN A 10 -0.81 -24.93 1.02
CA ASN A 10 -2.04 -25.60 0.62
C ASN A 10 -2.71 -24.85 -0.54
N PHE A 11 -2.24 -25.15 -1.76
CA PHE A 11 -2.84 -24.63 -2.99
C PHE A 11 -3.80 -25.67 -3.59
N PRO A 12 -5.03 -25.27 -3.96
CA PRO A 12 -5.84 -26.13 -4.81
C PRO A 12 -5.18 -26.25 -6.18
N THR A 13 -5.32 -27.41 -6.83
CA THR A 13 -4.84 -27.60 -8.22
C THR A 13 -5.80 -27.00 -9.24
N THR A 14 -7.03 -26.71 -8.82
CA THR A 14 -8.08 -26.13 -9.66
C THR A 14 -8.97 -25.19 -8.87
N TYR A 15 -9.51 -24.17 -9.53
CA TYR A 15 -10.53 -23.29 -8.96
C TYR A 15 -11.66 -23.07 -9.95
N THR A 16 -12.90 -23.21 -9.47
CA THR A 16 -14.09 -22.97 -10.27
C THR A 16 -14.57 -21.54 -10.07
N PHE A 17 -14.45 -20.73 -11.12
CA PHE A 17 -15.06 -19.42 -11.18
C PHE A 17 -16.56 -19.56 -11.45
N LYS A 18 -17.38 -18.81 -10.70
CA LYS A 18 -18.82 -18.65 -10.93
C LYS A 18 -19.11 -17.18 -11.18
N LEU A 19 -19.17 -16.77 -12.43
CA LEU A 19 -19.32 -15.38 -12.86
C LEU A 19 -20.74 -15.15 -13.38
N PRO A 20 -21.31 -13.95 -13.32
CA PRO A 20 -22.54 -13.59 -14.02
C PRO A 20 -22.52 -13.99 -15.49
N ALA A 21 -23.59 -14.62 -15.95
CA ALA A 21 -23.76 -15.02 -17.35
C ALA A 21 -23.98 -13.81 -18.27
N ASP A 22 -24.65 -12.77 -17.77
CA ASP A 22 -24.85 -11.50 -18.48
C ASP A 22 -24.00 -10.39 -17.85
N VAL A 23 -23.01 -9.92 -18.61
CA VAL A 23 -22.09 -8.85 -18.21
C VAL A 23 -22.49 -7.48 -18.75
N SER A 24 -23.68 -7.35 -19.36
CA SER A 24 -24.25 -6.05 -19.71
C SER A 24 -24.55 -5.22 -18.46
N TYR A 25 -24.71 -3.90 -18.61
CA TYR A 25 -25.08 -3.04 -17.49
C TYR A 25 -26.36 -3.52 -16.78
N ALA A 26 -27.40 -3.85 -17.56
CA ALA A 26 -28.66 -4.36 -17.03
C ALA A 26 -28.49 -5.74 -16.35
N GLY A 27 -27.66 -6.63 -16.93
CA GLY A 27 -27.33 -7.93 -16.36
C GLY A 27 -26.62 -7.82 -15.02
N GLN A 28 -25.64 -6.91 -14.91
CA GLN A 28 -24.91 -6.66 -13.66
C GLN A 28 -25.80 -6.07 -12.57
N GLU A 29 -26.68 -5.12 -12.91
CA GLU A 29 -27.68 -4.58 -12.00
C GLU A 29 -28.63 -5.66 -11.49
N ALA A 30 -29.16 -6.50 -12.40
CA ALA A 30 -30.06 -7.60 -12.04
C ALA A 30 -29.38 -8.65 -11.15
N PHE A 31 -28.16 -9.06 -11.52
CA PHE A 31 -27.36 -10.01 -10.73
C PHE A 31 -27.10 -9.46 -9.33
N THR A 32 -26.66 -8.20 -9.24
CA THR A 32 -26.37 -7.55 -7.97
C THR A 32 -27.62 -7.42 -7.12
N ALA A 33 -28.74 -6.95 -7.68
CA ALA A 33 -30.01 -6.83 -6.97
C ALA A 33 -30.46 -8.16 -6.36
N LYS A 34 -30.23 -9.28 -7.07
CA LYS A 34 -30.60 -10.62 -6.64
C LYS A 34 -29.66 -11.20 -5.56
N TYR A 35 -28.36 -10.96 -5.66
CA TYR A 35 -27.35 -11.70 -4.89
C TYR A 35 -26.60 -10.88 -3.83
N LYS A 36 -26.71 -9.55 -3.84
CA LYS A 36 -25.94 -8.66 -2.95
C LYS A 36 -26.18 -8.83 -1.45
N SER A 37 -27.26 -9.49 -1.03
CA SER A 37 -27.56 -9.73 0.38
C SER A 37 -26.91 -10.99 0.95
N ASN A 38 -26.65 -11.99 0.09
CA ASN A 38 -26.30 -13.34 0.54
C ASN A 38 -25.01 -13.90 -0.08
N CYS A 39 -24.62 -13.40 -1.26
CA CYS A 39 -23.44 -13.86 -1.99
C CYS A 39 -22.25 -12.92 -1.83
N VAL A 40 -22.21 -12.14 -0.76
CA VAL A 40 -21.17 -11.14 -0.48
C VAL A 40 -20.48 -11.43 0.86
N ASP A 41 -19.36 -10.76 1.11
CA ASP A 41 -18.69 -10.80 2.41
C ASP A 41 -19.57 -10.23 3.53
N TYR A 42 -19.37 -10.65 4.78
CA TYR A 42 -20.17 -10.18 5.91
C TYR A 42 -19.93 -8.70 6.24
N SER A 43 -18.76 -8.17 5.87
CA SER A 43 -18.42 -6.76 6.01
C SER A 43 -18.88 -5.88 4.84
N ALA A 44 -19.59 -6.46 3.87
CA ALA A 44 -20.09 -5.73 2.71
C ALA A 44 -21.08 -4.64 3.13
N HIS A 45 -20.89 -3.44 2.60
CA HIS A 45 -21.73 -2.27 2.85
C HIS A 45 -21.95 -1.52 1.54
N ASP A 46 -23.12 -0.89 1.41
CA ASP A 46 -23.52 -0.08 0.26
C ASP A 46 -23.42 -0.76 -1.13
N VAL A 47 -23.55 -2.10 -1.15
CA VAL A 47 -23.34 -2.91 -2.35
C VAL A 47 -24.28 -2.52 -3.50
N ASN A 48 -23.66 -2.19 -4.62
CA ASN A 48 -24.25 -1.81 -5.91
C ASN A 48 -23.49 -2.52 -7.05
N ALA A 49 -23.97 -2.35 -8.30
CA ALA A 49 -23.41 -3.08 -9.43
C ALA A 49 -21.92 -2.76 -9.68
N GLY A 50 -21.46 -1.58 -9.26
CA GLY A 50 -20.07 -1.15 -9.42
C GLY A 50 -19.08 -1.80 -8.44
N ASP A 51 -19.53 -2.18 -7.24
CA ASP A 51 -18.66 -2.72 -6.18
C ASP A 51 -18.99 -4.16 -5.75
N MET A 52 -20.05 -4.76 -6.31
CA MET A 52 -20.45 -6.16 -6.05
C MET A 52 -19.27 -7.14 -6.12
N TRP A 53 -18.41 -6.97 -7.13
CA TRP A 53 -17.27 -7.85 -7.40
C TRP A 53 -16.22 -7.87 -6.29
N TYR A 54 -16.04 -6.75 -5.60
CA TYR A 54 -15.12 -6.62 -4.47
C TYR A 54 -15.59 -7.50 -3.30
N TYR A 55 -16.89 -7.49 -3.04
CA TYR A 55 -17.49 -8.25 -1.95
C TYR A 55 -17.90 -9.68 -2.33
N TYR A 56 -17.91 -10.04 -3.61
CA TYR A 56 -18.51 -11.29 -4.08
C TYR A 56 -17.86 -12.54 -3.46
N ARG A 57 -18.67 -13.39 -2.83
CA ARG A 57 -18.31 -14.67 -2.19
C ARG A 57 -19.25 -15.79 -2.66
N PRO A 58 -19.11 -16.28 -3.91
CA PRO A 58 -20.03 -17.27 -4.49
C PRO A 58 -20.04 -18.64 -3.78
N GLY A 59 -19.03 -18.93 -2.97
CA GLY A 59 -18.99 -20.15 -2.15
C GLY A 59 -19.90 -20.12 -0.93
N ARG A 60 -20.45 -18.95 -0.56
CA ARG A 60 -21.27 -18.77 0.65
C ARG A 60 -22.78 -18.78 0.39
N CYS A 61 -23.20 -18.85 -0.87
CA CYS A 61 -24.62 -18.77 -1.24
C CYS A 61 -24.98 -19.80 -2.31
N THR A 62 -26.29 -19.86 -2.62
CA THR A 62 -26.79 -20.60 -3.77
C THR A 62 -27.05 -19.61 -4.90
N LEU A 63 -26.47 -19.88 -6.07
CA LEU A 63 -26.63 -19.10 -7.30
C LEU A 63 -27.49 -19.90 -8.27
N ASP A 64 -28.43 -19.24 -8.95
CA ASP A 64 -29.19 -19.90 -10.01
C ASP A 64 -28.29 -20.16 -11.21
N ALA A 65 -28.36 -21.38 -11.73
CA ALA A 65 -27.53 -21.82 -12.85
C ALA A 65 -27.73 -20.97 -14.12
N ALA A 66 -28.92 -20.39 -14.30
CA ALA A 66 -29.21 -19.51 -15.44
C ALA A 66 -28.51 -18.14 -15.34
N ASP A 67 -28.15 -17.71 -14.13
CA ASP A 67 -27.54 -16.40 -13.90
C ASP A 67 -26.01 -16.46 -13.93
N ILE A 68 -25.43 -17.66 -14.01
CA ILE A 68 -23.98 -17.85 -13.89
C ILE A 68 -23.37 -18.60 -15.08
N PHE A 69 -22.21 -18.12 -15.49
CA PHE A 69 -21.22 -18.85 -16.26
C PHE A 69 -20.22 -19.49 -15.30
N SER A 70 -20.01 -20.80 -15.41
CA SER A 70 -19.02 -21.54 -14.61
C SER A 70 -17.87 -22.02 -15.48
N THR A 71 -16.64 -21.76 -15.03
CA THR A 71 -15.42 -22.26 -15.68
C THR A 71 -14.40 -22.68 -14.64
N THR A 72 -13.56 -23.66 -14.97
CA THR A 72 -12.52 -24.15 -14.07
C THR A 72 -11.15 -23.78 -14.61
N ALA A 73 -10.34 -23.13 -13.78
CA ALA A 73 -8.94 -22.87 -14.06
C ALA A 73 -8.05 -23.85 -13.31
N THR A 74 -6.93 -24.22 -13.92
CA THR A 74 -5.82 -24.89 -13.25
C THR A 74 -5.01 -23.85 -12.48
N ILE A 75 -4.57 -24.20 -11.29
CA ILE A 75 -3.72 -23.37 -10.44
C ILE A 75 -2.40 -24.10 -10.23
N ALA A 76 -1.31 -23.34 -10.33
CA ALA A 76 0.02 -23.78 -9.97
C ALA A 76 0.76 -22.60 -9.31
N PRO A 77 1.73 -22.87 -8.41
CA PRO A 77 2.64 -21.84 -7.94
C PRO A 77 3.33 -21.13 -9.12
N SER A 78 3.43 -19.80 -9.05
CA SER A 78 4.17 -19.04 -10.07
C SER A 78 5.65 -19.39 -10.01
N ALA A 79 6.28 -19.54 -11.17
CA ALA A 79 7.74 -19.71 -11.27
C ALA A 79 8.49 -18.43 -10.86
N GLU A 80 7.81 -17.28 -10.80
CA GLU A 80 8.35 -16.00 -10.34
C GLU A 80 8.41 -15.89 -8.81
N ASN A 81 7.73 -16.79 -8.08
CA ASN A 81 7.79 -16.78 -6.63
C ASN A 81 9.21 -17.10 -6.18
N THR A 82 9.75 -16.22 -5.33
CA THR A 82 11.05 -16.42 -4.70
C THR A 82 10.90 -16.41 -3.18
N THR A 83 11.93 -16.85 -2.48
CA THR A 83 11.98 -16.81 -1.01
C THR A 83 13.33 -16.31 -0.52
N GLY A 84 13.37 -15.79 0.71
CA GLY A 84 14.60 -15.34 1.38
C GLY A 84 15.21 -14.10 0.72
N LYS A 85 14.39 -13.30 0.04
CA LYS A 85 14.82 -12.06 -0.60
C LYS A 85 14.86 -10.93 0.41
N TYR A 86 15.90 -10.11 0.31
CA TYR A 86 16.06 -8.92 1.12
C TYR A 86 15.62 -7.70 0.30
N PRO A 87 15.13 -6.62 0.94
CA PRO A 87 15.32 -5.29 0.39
C PRO A 87 16.79 -5.09 0.00
N GLU A 88 17.06 -4.32 -1.07
CA GLU A 88 18.43 -3.95 -1.46
C GLU A 88 19.02 -2.94 -0.45
N TYR A 89 19.36 -3.39 0.76
CA TYR A 89 19.82 -2.54 1.88
C TYR A 89 21.03 -1.69 1.53
N ASP A 90 21.96 -2.22 0.73
CA ASP A 90 23.13 -1.50 0.23
C ASP A 90 22.74 -0.31 -0.64
N ARG A 91 21.65 -0.43 -1.42
CA ARG A 91 21.11 0.66 -2.23
C ARG A 91 20.29 1.64 -1.41
N VAL A 92 19.45 1.14 -0.50
CA VAL A 92 18.67 1.96 0.44
C VAL A 92 19.57 2.85 1.29
N TRP A 93 20.76 2.38 1.67
CA TRP A 93 21.69 3.11 2.52
C TRP A 93 22.93 3.63 1.77
N ALA A 94 22.88 3.70 0.43
CA ALA A 94 24.04 4.02 -0.40
C ALA A 94 24.61 5.43 -0.14
N ASP A 95 23.75 6.37 0.25
CA ASP A 95 24.09 7.77 0.57
C ASP A 95 24.23 8.02 2.08
N ASN A 96 24.21 6.96 2.91
CA ASN A 96 24.17 6.99 4.37
C ASN A 96 22.92 7.66 4.96
N GLU A 97 21.84 7.81 4.19
CA GLU A 97 20.58 8.37 4.66
C GLU A 97 19.41 7.43 4.31
N LEU A 98 18.51 7.18 5.25
CA LEU A 98 17.24 6.51 4.98
C LEU A 98 16.13 7.57 4.93
N HIS A 99 15.56 7.78 3.75
CA HIS A 99 14.45 8.71 3.52
C HIS A 99 13.13 7.95 3.35
N VAL A 100 12.23 8.12 4.32
CA VAL A 100 10.88 7.54 4.32
C VAL A 100 9.85 8.62 4.07
N VAL A 101 8.96 8.40 3.11
CA VAL A 101 7.80 9.25 2.81
C VAL A 101 6.53 8.42 3.00
N SER A 102 5.74 8.74 4.02
CA SER A 102 4.50 8.03 4.31
C SER A 102 3.29 8.95 4.16
N ILE A 103 2.44 8.67 3.17
CA ILE A 103 1.22 9.43 2.90
C ILE A 103 0.04 8.69 3.54
N PHE A 104 -0.80 9.42 4.27
CA PHE A 104 -2.04 8.93 4.86
C PHE A 104 -3.21 9.68 4.26
N GLY A 105 -4.11 8.95 3.59
CA GLY A 105 -5.42 9.45 3.20
C GLY A 105 -6.38 9.41 4.38
N LYS A 106 -7.33 10.34 4.43
CA LYS A 106 -8.44 10.27 5.40
C LYS A 106 -9.40 9.16 5.02
N TYR A 107 -10.16 8.67 5.99
CA TYR A 107 -11.23 7.72 5.70
C TYR A 107 -12.39 8.42 4.96
N GLU A 108 -12.77 9.61 5.42
CA GLU A 108 -13.71 10.49 4.71
C GLU A 108 -13.05 11.84 4.39
N ASP A 109 -13.19 12.28 3.15
CA ASP A 109 -12.71 13.59 2.70
C ASP A 109 -13.29 14.72 3.55
N GLY A 110 -12.46 15.73 3.86
CA GLY A 110 -12.88 16.91 4.62
C GLY A 110 -13.04 16.68 6.13
N LYS A 111 -12.85 15.46 6.64
CA LYS A 111 -12.83 15.23 8.09
C LYS A 111 -11.64 15.91 8.76
N THR A 112 -11.87 16.29 10.01
CA THR A 112 -10.89 16.97 10.86
C THR A 112 -10.72 16.30 12.23
N SER A 113 -11.61 15.36 12.59
CA SER A 113 -11.56 14.67 13.87
C SER A 113 -10.48 13.59 13.89
N ASN A 114 -9.74 13.48 14.99
CA ASN A 114 -8.79 12.39 15.24
C ASN A 114 -9.47 11.00 15.34
N SER A 115 -10.80 10.92 15.37
CA SER A 115 -11.55 9.67 15.30
C SER A 115 -11.73 9.14 13.87
N ASP A 116 -11.45 9.94 12.84
CA ASP A 116 -11.35 9.44 11.47
C ASP A 116 -10.23 8.40 11.39
N ALA A 117 -10.49 7.25 10.77
CA ALA A 117 -9.56 6.13 10.80
C ALA A 117 -8.21 6.43 10.11
N GLY A 118 -8.22 7.26 9.06
CA GLY A 118 -7.00 7.72 8.39
C GLY A 118 -6.20 8.70 9.24
N ILE A 119 -6.87 9.65 9.89
CA ILE A 119 -6.23 10.59 10.81
C ILE A 119 -5.65 9.85 12.03
N ALA A 120 -6.38 8.88 12.57
CA ALA A 120 -5.91 8.04 13.68
C ALA A 120 -4.66 7.22 13.28
N ALA A 121 -4.66 6.63 12.08
CA ALA A 121 -3.51 5.89 11.54
C ALA A 121 -2.28 6.79 11.35
N TYR A 122 -2.47 8.01 10.82
CA TYR A 122 -1.42 9.02 10.71
C TYR A 122 -0.79 9.36 12.06
N ASN A 123 -1.62 9.68 13.07
CA ASN A 123 -1.15 9.99 14.42
C ASN A 123 -0.38 8.81 15.02
N ARG A 124 -0.89 7.59 14.82
CA ARG A 124 -0.24 6.36 15.31
C ARG A 124 1.13 6.14 14.67
N PHE A 125 1.23 6.30 13.35
CA PHE A 125 2.50 6.17 12.63
C PHE A 125 3.54 7.17 13.11
N LEU A 126 3.16 8.43 13.36
CA LEU A 126 4.07 9.43 13.90
C LEU A 126 4.58 9.04 15.30
N ALA A 127 3.69 8.58 16.17
CA ALA A 127 4.07 8.12 17.51
C ALA A 127 5.04 6.92 17.43
N ASP A 128 4.75 5.94 16.57
CA ASP A 128 5.60 4.76 16.39
C ASP A 128 6.95 5.09 15.74
N SER A 129 6.96 6.00 14.77
CA SER A 129 8.20 6.49 14.11
C SER A 129 9.09 7.22 15.10
N LYS A 130 8.53 8.18 15.86
CA LYS A 130 9.27 8.89 16.91
C LYS A 130 9.85 7.93 17.94
N LYS A 131 9.07 6.92 18.35
CA LYS A 131 9.52 5.88 19.28
C LYS A 131 10.66 5.04 18.71
N ALA A 132 10.58 4.66 17.43
CA ALA A 132 11.59 3.82 16.77
C ALA A 132 12.98 4.46 16.75
N ILE A 133 13.05 5.79 16.66
CA ILE A 133 14.31 6.54 16.63
C ILE A 133 14.58 7.35 17.91
N GLN A 134 13.78 7.16 18.97
CA GLN A 134 13.84 7.98 20.19
C GLN A 134 15.22 7.96 20.86
N ALA A 135 15.91 6.82 20.83
CA ALA A 135 17.25 6.65 21.41
C ALA A 135 18.31 7.58 20.78
N TYR A 136 18.02 8.13 19.60
CA TYR A 136 18.91 8.99 18.82
C TYR A 136 18.53 10.47 18.89
N ASN A 137 17.71 10.85 19.89
CA ASN A 137 17.27 12.23 20.15
C ASN A 137 16.72 12.94 18.88
N PRO A 138 15.65 12.40 18.27
CA PRO A 138 15.16 12.89 17.01
C PRO A 138 14.66 14.33 17.13
N THR A 139 14.91 15.13 16.09
CA THR A 139 14.28 16.44 15.90
C THR A 139 13.00 16.29 15.09
N SER A 140 12.15 17.31 15.11
CA SER A 140 10.93 17.36 14.30
C SER A 140 10.77 18.67 13.58
N GLU A 141 10.20 18.60 12.38
CA GLU A 141 9.68 19.73 11.64
C GLU A 141 8.19 19.49 11.34
N PRO A 142 7.27 20.38 11.79
CA PRO A 142 7.53 21.51 12.66
C PRO A 142 8.02 21.09 14.06
N ALA A 143 8.59 22.03 14.81
CA ALA A 143 9.00 21.78 16.19
C ALA A 143 7.77 21.55 17.10
N ASN A 144 7.95 20.78 18.18
CA ASN A 144 6.92 20.54 19.21
C ASN A 144 5.64 19.87 18.69
N VAL A 145 5.76 18.90 17.79
CA VAL A 145 4.65 18.08 17.30
C VAL A 145 3.84 17.49 18.48
N ALA A 146 2.53 17.75 18.49
CA ALA A 146 1.61 17.26 19.52
C ALA A 146 1.50 15.72 19.50
N ALA A 147 0.90 15.13 20.56
CA ALA A 147 0.71 13.68 20.61
C ALA A 147 -0.26 13.15 19.52
N ASN A 148 -1.26 13.96 19.15
CA ASN A 148 -2.22 13.67 18.08
C ASN A 148 -2.32 14.88 17.14
N PRO A 149 -1.34 15.07 16.23
CA PRO A 149 -1.26 16.29 15.42
C PRO A 149 -2.45 16.46 14.48
N GLY A 150 -2.90 15.36 13.86
CA GLY A 150 -4.01 15.34 12.93
C GLY A 150 -3.93 16.44 11.86
N VAL A 151 -5.08 17.00 11.49
CA VAL A 151 -5.15 18.05 10.45
C VAL A 151 -4.52 19.38 10.85
N ALA A 152 -4.22 19.60 12.14
CA ALA A 152 -3.56 20.82 12.60
C ALA A 152 -2.06 20.83 12.26
N THR A 153 -1.48 19.66 11.99
CA THR A 153 -0.09 19.52 11.54
C THR A 153 -0.01 18.34 10.58
N PRO A 154 -0.42 18.52 9.31
CA PRO A 154 -0.56 17.42 8.36
C PRO A 154 0.77 17.01 7.70
N ASP A 155 1.84 17.79 7.85
CA ASP A 155 3.19 17.47 7.38
C ASP A 155 4.10 17.46 8.61
N VAL A 156 4.69 16.30 8.89
CA VAL A 156 5.64 16.12 9.98
C VAL A 156 6.83 15.33 9.46
N THR A 157 8.02 15.89 9.64
CA THR A 157 9.30 15.22 9.42
C THR A 157 9.98 14.96 10.75
N TYR A 158 10.41 13.73 11.00
CA TYR A 158 11.36 13.39 12.06
C TYR A 158 12.72 13.07 11.48
N SER A 159 13.77 13.60 12.12
CA SER A 159 15.15 13.36 11.70
C SER A 159 16.02 12.94 12.87
N ALA A 160 16.90 11.97 12.66
CA ALA A 160 17.89 11.55 13.65
C ALA A 160 19.20 11.13 12.99
N THR A 161 20.30 11.27 13.73
CA THR A 161 21.63 10.75 13.35
C THR A 161 21.95 9.54 14.22
N LEU A 162 22.27 8.43 13.57
CA LEU A 162 22.63 7.16 14.21
C LEU A 162 24.10 7.19 14.70
N PRO A 163 24.50 6.26 15.59
CA PRO A 163 25.85 6.27 16.18
C PRO A 163 27.00 6.14 15.17
N ASP A 164 26.75 5.53 14.01
CA ASP A 164 27.70 5.36 12.91
C ASP A 164 27.73 6.56 11.94
N GLY A 165 26.96 7.61 12.21
CA GLY A 165 26.87 8.83 11.41
C GLY A 165 25.80 8.79 10.30
N ARG A 166 25.13 7.65 10.08
CA ARG A 166 24.01 7.57 9.14
C ARG A 166 22.83 8.40 9.62
N LYS A 167 21.99 8.87 8.70
CA LYS A 167 20.80 9.65 9.03
C LYS A 167 19.52 8.89 8.72
N VAL A 168 18.49 9.17 9.50
CA VAL A 168 17.13 8.70 9.24
C VAL A 168 16.24 9.92 9.14
N VAL A 169 15.48 10.03 8.06
CA VAL A 169 14.50 11.08 7.80
C VAL A 169 13.16 10.41 7.50
N ILE A 170 12.17 10.63 8.36
CA ILE A 170 10.83 10.05 8.23
C ILE A 170 9.83 11.17 8.12
N THR A 171 9.25 11.34 6.94
CA THR A 171 8.21 12.34 6.66
C THR A 171 6.86 11.67 6.52
N ALA A 172 5.85 12.19 7.23
CA ALA A 172 4.47 11.78 7.09
C ALA A 172 3.59 12.94 6.60
N LEU A 173 2.79 12.67 5.56
CA LEU A 173 1.82 13.60 4.99
C LEU A 173 0.40 13.10 5.24
N LEU A 174 -0.49 13.95 5.73
CA LEU A 174 -1.93 13.70 5.88
C LEU A 174 -2.70 14.48 4.82
N VAL A 175 -3.45 13.78 3.98
CA VAL A 175 -4.22 14.33 2.85
C VAL A 175 -5.64 13.78 2.88
N ASP A 176 -6.58 14.43 2.19
CA ASP A 176 -7.92 13.85 1.98
C ASP A 176 -7.79 12.56 1.16
N SER A 177 -7.28 12.68 -0.07
CA SER A 177 -6.87 11.55 -0.92
C SER A 177 -5.68 11.93 -1.79
N VAL A 178 -5.04 10.95 -2.43
CA VAL A 178 -3.96 11.23 -3.40
C VAL A 178 -4.50 11.97 -4.62
N THR A 179 -5.68 11.57 -5.09
CA THR A 179 -6.34 12.17 -6.27
C THR A 179 -6.89 13.57 -6.04
N SER A 180 -7.02 14.00 -4.77
CA SER A 180 -7.51 15.32 -4.38
C SER A 180 -6.50 16.10 -3.52
N MET A 181 -5.21 15.76 -3.62
CA MET A 181 -4.16 16.52 -2.91
C MET A 181 -4.19 17.99 -3.30
N SER A 182 -3.97 18.86 -2.32
CA SER A 182 -3.72 20.27 -2.58
C SER A 182 -2.40 20.44 -3.34
N GLN A 183 -2.24 21.54 -4.07
CA GLN A 183 -0.99 21.84 -4.78
C GLN A 183 0.22 21.81 -3.83
N ALA A 184 0.09 22.38 -2.64
CA ALA A 184 1.16 22.38 -1.65
C ALA A 184 1.55 20.96 -1.18
N ALA A 185 0.57 20.06 -1.03
CA ALA A 185 0.84 18.67 -0.69
C ALA A 185 1.48 17.91 -1.86
N SER A 186 1.04 18.19 -3.10
CA SER A 186 1.66 17.67 -4.32
C SER A 186 3.13 18.11 -4.39
N ASP A 187 3.40 19.41 -4.40
CA ASP A 187 4.76 19.99 -4.46
C ASP A 187 5.67 19.40 -3.37
N ARG A 188 5.11 19.22 -2.17
CA ARG A 188 5.82 18.59 -1.05
C ARG A 188 6.18 17.13 -1.36
N TYR A 189 5.24 16.33 -1.88
CA TYR A 189 5.52 14.97 -2.30
C TYR A 189 6.53 14.91 -3.45
N GLU A 190 6.45 15.80 -4.44
CA GLU A 190 7.42 15.86 -5.55
C GLU A 190 8.83 16.11 -5.02
N ALA A 191 8.99 17.07 -4.11
CA ALA A 191 10.28 17.37 -3.49
C ALA A 191 10.85 16.20 -2.67
N LEU A 192 9.98 15.44 -1.99
CA LEU A 192 10.39 14.31 -1.14
C LEU A 192 10.70 13.04 -1.97
N SER A 193 9.90 12.74 -2.98
CA SER A 193 10.00 11.52 -3.80
C SER A 193 11.33 11.40 -4.56
N ALA A 194 11.99 12.52 -4.85
CA ALA A 194 13.30 12.54 -5.52
C ALA A 194 14.38 11.75 -4.77
N ASN A 195 14.35 11.75 -3.44
CA ASN A 195 15.37 11.12 -2.60
C ASN A 195 14.82 9.95 -1.75
N ALA A 196 13.53 9.63 -1.87
CA ALA A 196 12.90 8.61 -1.04
C ALA A 196 13.47 7.21 -1.32
N ASP A 197 13.76 6.48 -0.25
CA ASP A 197 14.09 5.04 -0.27
C ASP A 197 12.84 4.18 -0.02
N LEU A 198 11.89 4.72 0.73
CA LEU A 198 10.58 4.13 0.96
C LEU A 198 9.49 5.18 0.74
N ILE A 199 8.55 4.89 -0.15
CA ILE A 199 7.29 5.63 -0.29
C ILE A 199 6.15 4.70 0.09
N ALA A 200 5.42 5.03 1.16
CA ALA A 200 4.26 4.28 1.59
C ALA A 200 2.99 5.12 1.42
N TYR A 201 1.99 4.60 0.73
CA TYR A 201 0.64 5.17 0.71
C TYR A 201 -0.29 4.35 1.59
N ASN A 202 -0.99 5.00 2.51
CA ASN A 202 -1.90 4.40 3.48
C ASN A 202 -3.28 5.01 3.29
N GLY A 203 -4.21 4.28 2.69
CA GLY A 203 -5.57 4.78 2.53
C GLY A 203 -6.43 3.92 1.61
N HIS A 204 -7.48 4.52 1.07
CA HIS A 204 -8.35 3.87 0.10
C HIS A 204 -7.56 3.44 -1.13
N ALA A 205 -7.81 2.22 -1.65
CA ALA A 205 -7.06 1.72 -2.80
C ALA A 205 -7.29 2.53 -4.08
N GLY A 206 -8.48 3.16 -4.19
CA GLY A 206 -8.85 3.99 -5.33
C GLY A 206 -8.83 3.25 -6.67
N LEU A 207 -8.97 1.90 -6.67
CA LEU A 207 -8.96 1.05 -7.86
C LEU A 207 -7.76 1.36 -8.80
N GLY A 208 -6.59 1.61 -8.21
CA GLY A 208 -5.35 1.92 -8.92
C GLY A 208 -5.17 3.39 -9.33
N GLN A 209 -6.18 4.25 -9.14
CA GLN A 209 -6.04 5.68 -9.43
C GLN A 209 -4.96 6.31 -8.56
N ASN A 210 -4.86 5.90 -7.29
CA ASN A 210 -3.83 6.39 -6.38
C ASN A 210 -2.42 5.96 -6.80
N VAL A 211 -2.26 4.71 -7.29
CA VAL A 211 -0.98 4.22 -7.84
C VAL A 211 -0.55 5.07 -9.02
N ARG A 212 -1.45 5.28 -9.99
CA ARG A 212 -1.17 6.08 -11.18
C ARG A 212 -0.87 7.54 -10.84
N ALA A 213 -1.61 8.12 -9.90
CA ALA A 213 -1.41 9.49 -9.47
C ALA A 213 -0.04 9.68 -8.80
N LEU A 214 0.34 8.80 -7.86
CA LEU A 214 1.66 8.87 -7.21
C LEU A 214 2.81 8.65 -8.22
N ALA A 215 2.63 7.74 -9.17
CA ALA A 215 3.60 7.52 -10.24
C ALA A 215 3.79 8.76 -11.12
N ALA A 216 2.69 9.46 -11.46
CA ALA A 216 2.71 10.65 -12.31
C ALA A 216 3.21 11.91 -11.59
N MET A 217 2.92 12.06 -10.29
CA MET A 217 3.35 13.23 -9.51
C MET A 217 4.83 13.13 -9.09
N GLY A 218 5.34 11.94 -8.80
CA GLY A 218 6.68 11.80 -8.24
C GLY A 218 7.78 12.40 -9.12
N THR A 219 8.78 13.03 -8.50
CA THR A 219 10.04 13.35 -9.18
C THR A 219 11.00 12.20 -8.93
N TRP A 220 11.53 11.62 -10.01
CA TRP A 220 12.30 10.37 -9.94
C TRP A 220 13.74 10.58 -10.38
N GLN A 221 14.70 10.15 -9.56
CA GLN A 221 16.12 10.20 -9.91
C GLN A 221 16.59 8.92 -10.60
N VAL A 222 17.45 9.09 -11.62
CA VAL A 222 18.10 7.99 -12.34
C VAL A 222 18.90 7.14 -11.35
N GLY A 223 18.72 5.82 -11.39
CA GLY A 223 19.42 4.84 -10.55
C GLY A 223 19.02 4.82 -9.07
N LYS A 224 18.19 5.76 -8.58
CA LYS A 224 17.75 5.77 -7.18
C LYS A 224 16.82 4.59 -6.93
N TYR A 225 17.24 3.66 -6.08
CA TYR A 225 16.41 2.56 -5.66
C TYR A 225 15.29 3.07 -4.74
N VAL A 226 14.06 2.60 -4.96
CA VAL A 226 12.91 2.96 -4.13
C VAL A 226 12.03 1.75 -3.87
N ILE A 227 11.58 1.61 -2.64
CA ILE A 227 10.52 0.68 -2.25
C ILE A 227 9.22 1.46 -2.23
N VAL A 228 8.21 1.03 -2.98
CA VAL A 228 6.87 1.62 -2.96
C VAL A 228 5.90 0.64 -2.33
N PHE A 229 5.30 1.03 -1.21
CA PHE A 229 4.27 0.24 -0.52
C PHE A 229 2.90 0.87 -0.71
N MET A 230 2.04 0.20 -1.47
CA MET A 230 0.64 0.59 -1.63
C MET A 230 -0.22 -0.11 -0.59
N ASN A 231 -0.34 0.51 0.58
CA ASN A 231 -1.06 0.01 1.72
C ASN A 231 -2.54 0.40 1.67
N GLY A 232 -3.33 -0.43 1.01
CA GLY A 232 -4.74 -0.18 0.73
C GLY A 232 -5.48 -1.47 0.44
N CYS A 233 -6.80 -1.40 0.29
CA CYS A 233 -7.59 -2.60 -0.03
C CYS A 233 -7.21 -3.20 -1.39
N ASP A 234 -6.81 -4.47 -1.42
CA ASP A 234 -6.60 -5.23 -2.67
C ASP A 234 -5.69 -4.55 -3.70
N THR A 235 -4.66 -3.82 -3.25
CA THR A 235 -3.78 -3.05 -4.15
C THR A 235 -3.05 -3.91 -5.16
N PHE A 236 -2.84 -5.20 -4.88
CA PHE A 236 -2.28 -6.17 -5.83
C PHE A 236 -3.07 -6.25 -7.14
N ALA A 237 -4.41 -6.13 -7.08
CA ALA A 237 -5.26 -6.20 -8.26
C ALA A 237 -5.15 -4.96 -9.17
N TYR A 238 -4.55 -3.87 -8.67
CA TYR A 238 -4.56 -2.56 -9.32
C TYR A 238 -3.17 -2.04 -9.71
N VAL A 239 -2.12 -2.84 -9.51
CA VAL A 239 -0.80 -2.53 -10.07
C VAL A 239 -0.80 -2.80 -11.56
N ASP A 240 -0.73 -1.74 -12.36
CA ASP A 240 -0.84 -1.77 -13.81
C ASP A 240 0.50 -1.52 -14.53
N GLY A 241 1.60 -1.42 -13.77
CA GLY A 241 2.93 -1.14 -14.31
C GLY A 241 3.20 0.34 -14.59
N SER A 242 2.29 1.27 -14.25
CA SER A 242 2.49 2.70 -14.49
C SER A 242 3.79 3.21 -13.89
N LEU A 243 4.10 2.80 -12.65
CA LEU A 243 5.33 3.21 -11.99
C LEU A 243 6.56 2.63 -12.67
N ALA A 244 6.57 1.32 -12.97
CA ALA A 244 7.66 0.69 -13.70
C ALA A 244 7.93 1.39 -15.05
N LYS A 245 6.88 1.75 -15.79
CA LYS A 245 7.02 2.53 -17.02
C LYS A 245 7.72 3.88 -16.78
N THR A 246 7.29 4.65 -15.78
CA THR A 246 7.95 5.92 -15.41
C THR A 246 9.41 5.70 -15.02
N ARG A 247 9.72 4.59 -14.34
CA ARG A 247 11.10 4.23 -13.97
C ARG A 247 11.94 3.86 -15.19
N ALA A 248 11.39 3.13 -16.16
CA ALA A 248 12.09 2.76 -17.40
C ALA A 248 12.42 3.98 -18.28
N GLU A 249 11.53 4.98 -18.32
CA GLU A 249 11.73 6.21 -19.11
C GLU A 249 12.98 7.01 -18.71
N ILE A 250 13.40 6.91 -17.44
CA ILE A 250 14.58 7.63 -16.93
C ILE A 250 15.82 6.73 -16.78
N ASN A 251 15.67 5.40 -16.77
CA ASN A 251 16.76 4.45 -16.55
C ASN A 251 17.06 3.66 -17.84
N GLY A 252 18.01 4.14 -18.65
CA GLY A 252 18.36 3.50 -19.92
C GLY A 252 18.93 2.08 -19.81
N ASP A 253 19.37 1.67 -18.61
CA ASP A 253 19.86 0.33 -18.30
C ASP A 253 18.80 -0.61 -17.69
N ASP A 254 17.54 -0.14 -17.59
CA ASP A 254 16.40 -0.84 -16.99
C ASP A 254 15.13 -0.64 -17.84
N PRO A 255 15.07 -1.25 -19.04
CA PRO A 255 13.95 -1.05 -19.97
C PRO A 255 12.60 -1.58 -19.44
N GLU A 256 12.61 -2.45 -18.44
CA GLU A 256 11.41 -2.96 -17.78
C GLU A 256 11.00 -2.10 -16.57
N GLY A 257 11.91 -1.26 -16.06
CA GLY A 257 11.66 -0.33 -14.96
C GLY A 257 11.56 -0.97 -13.57
N THR A 258 12.09 -2.18 -13.42
CA THR A 258 11.99 -3.00 -12.20
C THR A 258 13.31 -3.13 -11.45
N LYS A 259 14.47 -2.81 -12.07
CA LYS A 259 15.80 -2.96 -11.46
C LYS A 259 16.04 -2.05 -10.26
N TYR A 260 15.35 -0.90 -10.21
CA TYR A 260 15.49 0.11 -9.15
C TYR A 260 14.18 0.31 -8.37
N LEU A 261 13.28 -0.66 -8.44
CA LEU A 261 11.95 -0.54 -7.85
C LEU A 261 11.51 -1.85 -7.21
N ASP A 262 11.25 -1.81 -5.92
CA ASP A 262 10.47 -2.84 -5.24
C ASP A 262 9.05 -2.33 -5.00
N PHE A 263 8.05 -3.14 -5.35
CA PHE A 263 6.65 -2.76 -5.23
C PHE A 263 5.91 -3.73 -4.30
N VAL A 264 5.48 -3.23 -3.14
CA VAL A 264 4.80 -3.99 -2.10
C VAL A 264 3.30 -3.67 -2.15
N THR A 265 2.46 -4.70 -2.10
CA THR A 265 1.00 -4.59 -2.20
C THR A 265 0.28 -5.48 -1.22
N ASN A 266 -0.99 -5.16 -0.96
CA ASN A 266 -1.90 -6.02 -0.24
C ASN A 266 -2.69 -6.88 -1.23
N SER A 267 -2.70 -8.18 -0.95
CA SER A 267 -3.49 -9.17 -1.68
C SER A 267 -4.90 -9.37 -1.13
N MET A 268 -5.17 -8.82 0.05
CA MET A 268 -6.47 -8.81 0.72
C MET A 268 -6.73 -7.39 1.25
N PRO A 269 -7.96 -7.05 1.68
CA PRO A 269 -8.26 -5.73 2.21
C PRO A 269 -7.37 -5.39 3.43
N SER A 270 -6.66 -4.26 3.34
CA SER A 270 -5.97 -3.65 4.49
C SER A 270 -6.93 -2.73 5.24
N PHE A 271 -6.99 -2.84 6.56
CA PHE A 271 -7.82 -1.96 7.39
C PHE A 271 -7.03 -0.72 7.80
N PHE A 272 -7.67 0.45 7.83
CA PHE A 272 -7.04 1.69 8.29
C PHE A 272 -6.37 1.54 9.67
N SER A 273 -6.97 0.76 10.56
CA SER A 273 -6.40 0.47 11.89
C SER A 273 -5.07 -0.28 11.84
N SER A 274 -4.82 -1.12 10.83
CA SER A 274 -3.56 -1.88 10.70
C SER A 274 -2.53 -1.19 9.80
N MET A 275 -2.94 -0.23 8.96
CA MET A 275 -2.04 0.41 8.00
C MET A 275 -0.80 1.05 8.65
N SER A 276 -1.00 1.78 9.75
CA SER A 276 0.11 2.40 10.48
C SER A 276 1.13 1.40 11.02
N ASN A 277 0.67 0.23 11.49
CA ASN A 277 1.53 -0.84 11.96
C ASN A 277 2.30 -1.46 10.79
N ALA A 278 1.61 -1.80 9.69
CA ALA A 278 2.22 -2.39 8.51
C ALA A 278 3.38 -1.53 7.97
N THR A 279 3.15 -0.22 7.78
CA THR A 279 4.18 0.71 7.33
C THR A 279 5.31 0.86 8.35
N SER A 280 4.98 0.97 9.65
CA SER A 280 5.99 1.03 10.71
C SER A 280 6.88 -0.22 10.77
N THR A 281 6.33 -1.40 10.46
CA THR A 281 7.07 -2.67 10.43
C THR A 281 8.12 -2.66 9.32
N ILE A 282 7.79 -2.15 8.13
CA ILE A 282 8.77 -2.00 7.04
C ILE A 282 9.87 -1.02 7.44
N VAL A 283 9.51 0.16 7.99
CA VAL A 283 10.49 1.15 8.46
C VAL A 283 11.45 0.54 9.49
N LYS A 284 10.93 -0.18 10.49
CA LYS A 284 11.75 -0.89 11.49
C LYS A 284 12.66 -1.95 10.85
N GLY A 285 12.17 -2.66 9.84
CA GLY A 285 12.97 -3.60 9.06
C GLY A 285 14.15 -2.91 8.37
N LEU A 286 13.91 -1.80 7.68
CA LEU A 286 14.96 -1.02 6.98
C LEU A 286 15.99 -0.40 7.93
N LEU A 287 15.59 -0.06 9.16
CA LEU A 287 16.50 0.38 10.21
C LEU A 287 17.46 -0.72 10.71
N ARG A 288 17.20 -2.00 10.41
CA ARG A 288 18.06 -3.12 10.82
C ARG A 288 19.15 -3.44 9.79
N TYR A 289 19.75 -2.43 9.19
CA TYR A 289 20.79 -2.61 8.16
C TYR A 289 22.05 -3.35 8.63
N ASP A 290 22.38 -3.31 9.92
CA ASP A 290 23.50 -4.09 10.49
C ASP A 290 23.15 -5.57 10.72
N THR A 291 21.86 -5.89 10.77
CA THR A 291 21.33 -7.26 10.84
C THR A 291 20.16 -7.39 9.85
N PRO A 292 20.43 -7.33 8.53
CA PRO A 292 19.40 -7.24 7.50
C PRO A 292 18.33 -8.31 7.65
N MET A 293 17.08 -7.93 7.38
CA MET A 293 15.94 -8.84 7.43
C MET A 293 15.45 -9.16 6.01
N THR A 294 15.05 -10.40 5.76
CA THR A 294 14.35 -10.72 4.50
C THR A 294 12.96 -10.07 4.50
N TYR A 295 12.36 -9.94 3.32
CA TYR A 295 10.97 -9.51 3.19
C TYR A 295 10.02 -10.39 4.01
N GLU A 296 10.23 -11.71 4.04
CA GLU A 296 9.39 -12.58 4.88
C GLU A 296 9.53 -12.24 6.37
N GLN A 297 10.74 -12.02 6.86
CA GLN A 297 10.98 -11.65 8.27
C GLN A 297 10.40 -10.28 8.60
N ILE A 298 10.44 -9.32 7.68
CA ILE A 298 9.81 -8.01 7.85
C ILE A 298 8.29 -8.20 7.91
N PHE A 299 7.71 -8.94 6.97
CA PHE A 299 6.26 -9.10 6.85
C PHE A 299 5.64 -10.02 7.89
N GLU A 300 6.42 -10.84 8.59
CA GLU A 300 5.97 -11.53 9.81
C GLU A 300 5.39 -10.53 10.84
N GLY A 301 5.89 -9.29 10.90
CA GLY A 301 5.36 -8.27 11.83
C GLY A 301 4.08 -7.55 11.35
N ILE A 302 3.47 -7.95 10.24
CA ILE A 302 2.27 -7.33 9.67
C ILE A 302 1.05 -8.19 10.00
N ASP A 303 -0.01 -7.56 10.53
CA ASP A 303 -1.29 -8.20 10.90
C ASP A 303 -1.20 -9.34 11.94
N ASP A 304 -0.07 -9.46 12.64
CA ASP A 304 0.20 -10.37 13.78
C ASP A 304 -0.43 -9.91 15.12
N ALA A 305 -1.39 -8.97 15.08
CA ALA A 305 -2.02 -8.33 16.24
C ALA A 305 -3.49 -8.75 16.44
#